data_AF-A0AAD5PZM8-F1
#
_entry.id   AF-A0AAD5PZM8-F1
#
_cell.length_a   1.000
_cell.length_b   1.000
_cell.length_c   1.000
_cell.angle_alpha   90.00
_cell.angle_beta   90.00
_cell.angle_gamma   90.00
#
_symmetry.space_group_name_H-M   'P 1'
#
loop_
_entity.id
_entity.type
_entity.pdbx_description
1 polymer ?
#
loop_
_entity_poly.entity_id
_entity_poly.type
_entity_poly.pdbx_seq_one_letter_code
_entity_poly.pdbx_strand_id
1 'polypeptide(L)'
;MKLLLAVLAVTSLCWAAPQSGYLPDGQLIGRPLVADLWSFGDFDPVSVEDDSSEEVVMPITLEQARVRLVRYMRELERDIEEDIFENDFFDVQSSLYKLNNRVWPRMVHLSDQIYDNLLLADDAKALEREHKIRLGLRRDVARIRFKTGTRKCPSPDESFFAPTKRCVVVESKEADLNPCASKKDMLLYDGIDNRAVCDCVVDDRNLVFSELDGRCHRLNEQGPCQNGTWLTMSAEGKVVCEEVPADCVADGEHVYWSPDPLVAKPQCVQLSVRGSCAEGALLQRDRSGAVACQPPPRPQPLVKLHTSCPPGSFRGQNHQCPI
;
A
#
# COMPACT_ATOMS: atom_id res chain seq x y z
N MET A 1 -30.24 -58.68 21.41
CA MET A 1 -29.42 -59.17 22.55
C MET A 1 -28.49 -58.01 22.95
N LYS A 2 -28.32 -57.55 24.21
CA LYS A 2 -28.05 -58.23 25.50
C LYS A 2 -26.73 -59.02 25.45
N LEU A 3 -25.67 -58.83 26.26
CA LEU A 3 -25.33 -58.07 27.49
C LEU A 3 -24.00 -57.27 27.23
N LEU A 4 -23.59 -56.16 27.90
CA LEU A 4 -23.13 -55.94 29.31
C LEU A 4 -21.90 -56.80 29.70
N LEU A 5 -20.86 -56.38 30.45
CA LEU A 5 -20.48 -55.16 31.23
C LEU A 5 -19.00 -54.75 30.86
N ALA A 6 -18.36 -53.61 31.22
CA ALA A 6 -18.30 -52.75 32.43
C ALA A 6 -17.60 -53.42 33.67
N VAL A 7 -16.88 -52.75 34.60
CA VAL A 7 -16.48 -51.33 34.79
C VAL A 7 -15.23 -51.24 35.73
N LEU A 8 -14.87 -50.06 36.28
CA LEU A 8 -13.77 -49.71 37.22
C LEU A 8 -12.41 -49.39 36.53
N ALA A 9 -11.75 -48.23 36.66
CA ALA A 9 -11.93 -46.98 37.42
C ALA A 9 -11.76 -47.03 38.96
N VAL A 10 -10.81 -46.22 39.50
CA VAL A 10 -10.85 -45.46 40.79
C VAL A 10 -9.52 -44.68 41.00
N THR A 11 -9.63 -43.34 41.20
CA THR A 11 -8.79 -42.32 41.91
C THR A 11 -7.26 -42.51 42.11
N SER A 12 -6.41 -41.47 42.08
CA SER A 12 -6.41 -40.37 43.09
C SER A 12 -5.60 -39.11 42.70
N LEU A 13 -5.72 -38.04 43.51
CA LEU A 13 -5.06 -36.74 43.35
C LEU A 13 -3.87 -36.53 44.32
N CYS A 14 -2.86 -35.76 43.89
CA CYS A 14 -2.06 -34.78 44.65
C CYS A 14 -1.50 -33.77 43.60
N TRP A 15 -1.59 -32.44 43.68
CA TRP A 15 -1.22 -31.47 44.73
C TRP A 15 0.29 -31.42 45.06
N ALA A 16 1.04 -30.53 44.39
CA ALA A 16 2.04 -29.64 45.01
C ALA A 16 2.65 -28.61 44.04
N ALA A 17 2.57 -27.34 44.43
CA ALA A 17 3.53 -26.24 44.17
C ALA A 17 3.88 -25.66 45.58
N PRO A 18 4.74 -24.64 45.82
CA PRO A 18 5.47 -23.71 44.93
C PRO A 18 7.02 -23.91 45.09
N GLN A 19 8.00 -23.00 44.93
CA GLN A 19 8.09 -21.52 44.92
C GLN A 19 9.24 -20.95 44.05
N SER A 20 9.02 -19.72 43.58
CA SER A 20 9.90 -18.52 43.56
C SER A 20 11.37 -18.58 43.10
N GLY A 21 11.73 -17.62 42.25
CA GLY A 21 13.09 -17.37 41.78
C GLY A 21 13.28 -16.00 41.08
N TYR A 22 12.92 -14.91 41.77
CA TYR A 22 13.27 -13.49 41.55
C TYR A 22 13.49 -12.89 40.13
N LEU A 23 12.77 -11.81 39.84
CA LEU A 23 13.16 -10.78 38.87
C LEU A 23 14.39 -9.96 39.38
N PRO A 24 15.07 -9.24 38.47
CA PRO A 24 14.90 -7.77 38.50
C PRO A 24 14.35 -7.19 37.17
N ASP A 25 14.06 -5.88 37.20
CA ASP A 25 13.22 -5.17 36.23
C ASP A 25 13.75 -5.11 34.78
N GLY A 26 12.81 -5.16 33.83
CA GLY A 26 13.05 -5.06 32.39
C GLY A 26 11.78 -4.66 31.63
N GLN A 27 11.17 -3.54 32.02
CA GLN A 27 9.80 -3.16 31.62
C GLN A 27 9.73 -2.61 30.17
N LEU A 28 9.84 -3.48 29.17
CA LEU A 28 9.62 -3.12 27.75
C LEU A 28 8.13 -2.88 27.47
N ILE A 29 7.66 -1.68 27.81
CA ILE A 29 6.38 -1.15 27.35
C ILE A 29 6.47 -0.89 25.85
N GLY A 30 5.91 -1.81 25.05
CA GLY A 30 5.75 -1.65 23.60
C GLY A 30 4.73 -0.57 23.24
N ARG A 31 5.04 0.70 23.52
CA ARG A 31 4.27 1.86 23.04
C ARG A 31 4.48 2.01 21.52
N PRO A 32 3.44 2.42 20.77
CA PRO A 32 3.60 2.73 19.36
C PRO A 32 4.53 3.94 19.20
N LEU A 33 5.58 3.80 18.38
CA LEU A 33 6.38 4.94 17.96
C LEU A 33 5.62 5.71 16.88
N VAL A 34 5.01 6.80 17.32
CA VAL A 34 4.65 7.97 16.51
C VAL A 34 5.83 8.26 15.57
N ALA A 35 5.72 8.18 14.25
CA ALA A 35 4.77 8.88 13.37
C ALA A 35 4.92 10.42 13.36
N ASP A 36 6.06 10.95 13.84
CA ASP A 36 6.50 12.33 13.63
C ASP A 36 8.04 12.42 13.66
N LEU A 37 8.68 12.35 12.49
CA LEU A 37 10.08 12.76 12.28
C LEU A 37 10.42 12.99 10.80
N TRP A 38 9.46 13.45 10.00
CA TRP A 38 9.68 13.83 8.60
C TRP A 38 10.17 15.28 8.47
N SER A 39 11.35 15.58 9.01
CA SER A 39 12.08 16.78 8.61
C SER A 39 12.61 16.58 7.19
N PHE A 40 12.16 17.40 6.25
CA PHE A 40 12.61 17.36 4.84
C PHE A 40 14.04 17.95 4.65
N GLY A 41 14.82 18.07 5.73
CA GLY A 41 16.03 18.88 5.81
C GLY A 41 17.31 18.16 6.24
N ASP A 42 17.32 16.83 6.38
CA ASP A 42 18.52 16.04 6.67
C ASP A 42 18.84 15.08 5.51
N PHE A 43 19.69 15.54 4.59
CA PHE A 43 20.46 14.64 3.74
C PHE A 43 21.77 15.32 3.34
N ASP A 44 22.86 14.92 4.02
CA ASP A 44 24.20 15.19 3.52
C ASP A 44 24.31 14.72 2.06
N PRO A 45 24.92 15.51 1.15
CA PRO A 45 25.42 14.94 -0.08
C PRO A 45 26.45 13.86 0.28
N VAL A 46 26.51 12.77 -0.51
CA VAL A 46 27.50 11.69 -0.30
C VAL A 46 28.88 12.32 -0.13
N SER A 47 29.51 12.07 1.02
CA SER A 47 30.73 12.72 1.45
C SER A 47 31.88 12.44 0.48
N VAL A 48 32.15 13.41 -0.39
CA VAL A 48 33.39 13.44 -1.17
C VAL A 48 34.45 14.00 -0.23
N GLU A 49 35.34 13.14 0.24
CA GLU A 49 36.62 13.57 0.80
C GLU A 49 37.50 14.07 -0.36
N ASP A 50 37.49 15.37 -0.64
CA ASP A 50 38.75 16.13 -0.76
C ASP A 50 38.57 17.66 -0.69
N ASP A 51 39.73 18.33 -0.69
CA ASP A 51 40.09 19.72 -0.39
C ASP A 51 39.20 20.92 -0.82
N SER A 52 39.44 22.00 -0.10
CA SER A 52 38.88 23.35 -0.11
C SER A 52 38.60 24.05 -1.45
N SER A 53 37.30 24.19 -1.77
CA SER A 53 36.75 25.40 -2.42
C SER A 53 35.24 25.56 -2.20
N GLU A 54 34.73 26.80 -2.24
CA GLU A 54 33.28 27.07 -2.22
C GLU A 54 32.66 26.78 -3.59
N GLU A 55 32.35 25.51 -3.87
CA GLU A 55 31.55 25.16 -5.06
C GLU A 55 30.10 25.67 -4.93
N VAL A 56 29.68 26.49 -5.89
CA VAL A 56 28.28 26.89 -6.03
C VAL A 56 27.47 25.69 -6.53
N VAL A 57 26.85 24.95 -5.60
CA VAL A 57 26.05 23.75 -5.90
C VAL A 57 24.81 24.13 -6.72
N MET A 58 24.95 24.06 -8.04
CA MET A 58 23.86 24.29 -8.98
C MET A 58 22.74 23.25 -8.77
N PRO A 59 21.47 23.68 -8.64
CA PRO A 59 20.36 22.76 -8.40
C PRO A 59 20.16 21.83 -9.60
N ILE A 60 20.19 20.52 -9.35
CA ILE A 60 20.02 19.51 -10.40
C ILE A 60 18.56 19.40 -10.84
N THR A 61 18.35 19.14 -12.13
CA THR A 61 17.02 18.85 -12.68
C THR A 61 16.48 17.50 -12.17
N LEU A 62 15.16 17.33 -12.19
CA LEU A 62 14.50 16.06 -11.83
C LEU A 62 15.04 14.87 -12.65
N GLU A 63 15.37 15.10 -13.93
CA GLU A 63 15.96 14.08 -14.80
C GLU A 63 17.39 13.70 -14.37
N GLN A 64 18.22 14.67 -14.02
CA GLN A 64 19.57 14.41 -13.48
C GLN A 64 19.50 13.70 -12.12
N ALA A 65 18.54 14.06 -11.25
CA ALA A 65 18.29 13.36 -9.99
C ALA A 65 17.86 11.91 -10.23
N ARG A 66 16.95 11.67 -11.18
CA ARG A 66 16.55 10.33 -11.61
C ARG A 66 17.73 9.52 -12.14
N VAL A 67 18.53 10.08 -13.05
CA VAL A 67 19.68 9.39 -13.65
C VAL A 67 20.72 9.02 -12.60
N ARG A 68 20.93 9.84 -11.56
CA ARG A 68 21.75 9.50 -10.39
C ARG A 68 21.17 8.30 -9.62
N LEU A 69 19.87 8.28 -9.33
CA LEU A 69 19.23 7.15 -8.65
C LEU A 69 19.20 5.87 -9.50
N VAL A 70 19.04 5.96 -10.83
CA VAL A 70 19.08 4.79 -11.73
C VAL A 70 20.48 4.16 -11.74
N ARG A 71 21.53 4.99 -11.67
CA ARG A 71 22.90 4.48 -11.52
C ARG A 71 23.06 3.76 -10.17
N TYR A 72 22.66 4.41 -9.07
CA TYR A 72 22.76 3.81 -7.74
C TYR A 72 21.94 2.52 -7.57
N MET A 73 20.79 2.42 -8.23
CA MET A 73 20.00 1.18 -8.28
C MET A 73 20.73 0.04 -9.01
N ARG A 74 21.57 0.35 -10.01
CA ARG A 74 22.39 -0.64 -10.74
C ARG A 74 23.68 -1.01 -10.00
N GLU A 75 24.25 -0.05 -9.28
CA GLU A 75 25.34 -0.32 -8.32
C GLU A 75 24.82 -1.32 -7.28
N LEU A 76 23.69 -1.03 -6.61
CA LEU A 76 23.03 -1.99 -5.71
C LEU A 76 22.65 -3.33 -6.36
N GLU A 77 22.25 -3.37 -7.65
CA GLU A 77 21.97 -4.63 -8.34
C GLU A 77 23.22 -5.49 -8.54
N ARG A 78 24.37 -4.87 -8.83
CA ARG A 78 25.67 -5.55 -8.98
C ARG A 78 26.20 -5.98 -7.62
N ASP A 79 26.17 -5.10 -6.63
CA ASP A 79 26.67 -5.39 -5.28
C ASP A 79 25.91 -6.59 -4.70
N ILE A 80 24.58 -6.65 -4.90
CA ILE A 80 23.75 -7.83 -4.56
C ILE A 80 24.16 -9.11 -5.32
N GLU A 81 24.63 -9.04 -6.57
CA GLU A 81 25.15 -10.22 -7.28
C GLU A 81 26.47 -10.73 -6.70
N GLU A 82 27.30 -9.83 -6.19
CA GLU A 82 28.58 -10.11 -5.52
C GLU A 82 28.32 -10.68 -4.10
N ASP A 83 27.49 -10.01 -3.29
CA ASP A 83 27.05 -10.45 -1.95
C ASP A 83 26.43 -11.88 -1.99
N ILE A 84 25.59 -12.17 -3.00
CA ILE A 84 24.98 -13.50 -3.21
C ILE A 84 26.03 -14.55 -3.57
N PHE A 85 27.06 -14.20 -4.35
CA PHE A 85 28.12 -15.13 -4.77
C PHE A 85 29.07 -15.47 -3.60
N GLU A 86 29.39 -14.48 -2.76
CA GLU A 86 30.18 -14.71 -1.54
C GLU A 86 29.36 -15.32 -0.39
N ASN A 87 28.03 -15.43 -0.56
CA ASN A 87 27.07 -15.91 0.44
C ASN A 87 27.01 -15.01 1.70
N ASP A 88 27.26 -13.71 1.56
CA ASP A 88 27.00 -12.75 2.64
C ASP A 88 25.52 -12.35 2.68
N PHE A 89 24.75 -13.03 3.53
CA PHE A 89 23.34 -12.73 3.72
C PHE A 89 23.10 -11.35 4.38
N PHE A 90 24.06 -10.82 5.15
CA PHE A 90 23.88 -9.54 5.83
C PHE A 90 23.94 -8.39 4.84
N ASP A 91 24.92 -8.38 3.92
CA ASP A 91 25.03 -7.31 2.95
C ASP A 91 23.98 -7.37 1.83
N VAL A 92 23.49 -8.58 1.46
CA VAL A 92 22.25 -8.70 0.65
C VAL A 92 21.07 -7.98 1.34
N GLN A 93 20.88 -8.16 2.65
CA GLN A 93 19.81 -7.47 3.38
C GLN A 93 20.08 -5.96 3.53
N SER A 94 21.34 -5.56 3.72
CA SER A 94 21.80 -4.16 3.74
C SER A 94 21.45 -3.45 2.42
N SER A 95 21.76 -4.08 1.29
CA SER A 95 21.53 -3.55 -0.05
C SER A 95 20.05 -3.57 -0.45
N LEU A 96 19.28 -4.57 -0.01
CA LEU A 96 17.81 -4.53 -0.07
C LEU A 96 17.19 -3.42 0.78
N TYR A 97 17.71 -3.17 1.98
CA TYR A 97 17.23 -2.09 2.84
C TYR A 97 17.47 -0.72 2.20
N LYS A 98 18.66 -0.50 1.61
CA LYS A 98 19.00 0.69 0.80
C LYS A 98 18.00 0.84 -0.37
N LEU A 99 17.76 -0.22 -1.13
CA LEU A 99 16.80 -0.22 -2.26
C LEU A 99 15.39 0.19 -1.81
N ASN A 100 14.83 -0.54 -0.83
CA ASN A 100 13.44 -0.41 -0.42
C ASN A 100 13.14 0.90 0.33
N ASN A 101 14.06 1.38 1.18
CA ASN A 101 13.79 2.51 2.08
C ASN A 101 14.42 3.83 1.61
N ARG A 102 15.37 3.81 0.67
CA ARG A 102 16.06 5.04 0.17
C ARG A 102 15.89 5.25 -1.33
N VAL A 103 16.15 4.22 -2.15
CA VAL A 103 16.19 4.39 -3.62
C VAL A 103 14.80 4.35 -4.25
N TRP A 104 14.01 3.31 -3.96
CA TRP A 104 12.71 3.11 -4.59
C TRP A 104 11.69 4.22 -4.29
N PRO A 105 11.48 4.67 -3.04
CA PRO A 105 10.52 5.73 -2.75
C PRO A 105 10.86 7.06 -3.45
N ARG A 106 12.16 7.39 -3.52
CA ARG A 106 12.67 8.58 -4.24
C ARG A 106 12.52 8.44 -5.76
N MET A 107 12.75 7.25 -6.31
CA MET A 107 12.56 6.95 -7.72
C MET A 107 11.09 7.12 -8.15
N VAL A 108 10.17 6.59 -7.35
CA VAL A 108 8.72 6.74 -7.57
C VAL A 108 8.32 8.22 -7.50
N HIS A 109 8.74 8.93 -6.47
CA HIS A 109 8.44 10.36 -6.30
C HIS A 109 8.92 11.21 -7.50
N LEU A 110 10.18 11.03 -7.94
CA LEU A 110 10.71 11.76 -9.09
C LEU A 110 10.00 11.40 -10.40
N SER A 111 9.65 10.12 -10.62
CA SER A 111 8.93 9.72 -11.84
C SER A 111 7.48 10.21 -11.86
N ASP A 112 6.80 10.25 -10.71
CA ASP A 112 5.47 10.88 -10.59
C ASP A 112 5.54 12.41 -10.83
N GLN A 113 6.55 13.10 -10.29
CA GLN A 113 6.78 14.54 -10.57
C GLN A 113 7.12 14.81 -12.05
N ILE A 114 7.94 13.97 -12.69
CA ILE A 114 8.26 14.10 -14.11
C ILE A 114 7.00 13.86 -14.94
N TYR A 115 6.23 12.80 -14.65
CA TYR A 115 4.96 12.54 -15.32
C TYR A 115 3.97 13.70 -15.21
N ASP A 116 3.79 14.26 -14.00
CA ASP A 116 2.93 15.43 -13.76
C ASP A 116 3.36 16.66 -14.59
N ASN A 117 4.67 16.94 -14.65
CA ASN A 117 5.20 18.06 -15.43
C ASN A 117 5.02 17.86 -16.95
N LEU A 118 5.17 16.62 -17.44
CA LEU A 118 4.95 16.28 -18.85
C LEU A 118 3.48 16.35 -19.24
N LEU A 119 2.58 15.99 -18.31
CA LEU A 119 1.13 16.09 -18.47
C LEU A 119 0.67 17.56 -18.52
N LEU A 120 1.27 18.43 -17.70
CA LEU A 120 1.03 19.89 -17.76
C LEU A 120 1.60 20.55 -19.03
N ALA A 121 2.56 19.92 -19.70
CA ALA A 121 3.19 20.40 -20.93
C ALA A 121 2.57 19.83 -22.24
N ASP A 122 1.60 18.90 -22.13
CA ASP A 122 0.95 18.19 -23.25
C ASP A 122 1.92 17.47 -24.22
N ASP A 123 3.16 17.16 -23.81
CA ASP A 123 4.09 16.35 -24.64
C ASP A 123 3.74 14.86 -24.54
N ALA A 124 2.75 14.45 -25.33
CA ALA A 124 2.37 13.05 -25.52
C ALA A 124 3.56 12.14 -25.93
N LYS A 125 4.58 12.67 -26.62
CA LYS A 125 5.79 11.91 -26.96
C LYS A 125 6.71 11.74 -25.76
N ALA A 126 6.74 12.69 -24.82
CA ALA A 126 7.45 12.53 -23.55
C ALA A 126 6.71 11.59 -22.59
N LEU A 127 5.38 11.69 -22.50
CA LEU A 127 4.58 10.77 -21.70
C LEU A 127 4.78 9.31 -22.13
N GLU A 128 4.88 9.06 -23.44
CA GLU A 128 5.20 7.74 -24.00
C GLU A 128 6.66 7.29 -23.70
N ARG A 129 7.62 8.22 -23.58
CA ARG A 129 8.98 7.92 -23.10
C ARG A 129 8.96 7.58 -21.60
N GLU A 130 8.21 8.33 -20.81
CA GLU A 130 8.07 8.16 -19.35
C GLU A 130 7.39 6.82 -19.01
N HIS A 131 6.35 6.44 -19.74
CA HIS A 131 5.70 5.13 -19.63
C HIS A 131 6.70 3.98 -19.81
N LYS A 132 7.58 4.06 -20.82
CA LYS A 132 8.64 3.07 -21.07
C LYS A 132 9.71 3.04 -19.99
N ILE A 133 10.06 4.19 -19.41
CA ILE A 133 10.98 4.28 -18.27
C ILE A 133 10.36 3.61 -17.04
N ARG A 134 9.08 3.88 -16.73
CA ARG A 134 8.35 3.26 -15.60
C ARG A 134 8.21 1.74 -15.77
N LEU A 135 7.98 1.25 -16.99
CA LEU A 135 8.04 -0.19 -17.31
C LEU A 135 9.44 -0.79 -17.05
N GLY A 136 10.52 -0.07 -17.39
CA GLY A 136 11.89 -0.48 -17.09
C GLY A 136 12.15 -0.59 -15.60
N LEU A 137 11.85 0.48 -14.85
CA LEU A 137 12.01 0.56 -13.40
C LEU A 137 11.26 -0.58 -12.66
N ARG A 138 10.01 -0.87 -13.06
CA ARG A 138 9.22 -1.98 -12.49
C ARG A 138 9.89 -3.34 -12.74
N ARG A 139 10.47 -3.56 -13.93
CA ARG A 139 11.20 -4.80 -14.28
C ARG A 139 12.52 -4.92 -13.52
N ASP A 140 13.26 -3.83 -13.38
CA ASP A 140 14.56 -3.83 -12.70
C ASP A 140 14.40 -4.16 -11.21
N VAL A 141 13.46 -3.51 -10.49
CA VAL A 141 13.20 -3.81 -9.07
C VAL A 141 12.62 -5.22 -8.87
N ALA A 142 11.76 -5.70 -9.78
CA ALA A 142 11.28 -7.09 -9.73
C ALA A 142 12.42 -8.10 -9.91
N ARG A 143 13.36 -7.85 -10.82
CA ARG A 143 14.56 -8.68 -11.04
C ARG A 143 15.48 -8.69 -9.82
N ILE A 144 15.79 -7.54 -9.24
CA ILE A 144 16.63 -7.44 -8.04
C ILE A 144 16.00 -8.23 -6.87
N ARG A 145 14.71 -8.01 -6.60
CA ARG A 145 14.02 -8.74 -5.53
C ARG A 145 13.86 -10.24 -5.79
N PHE A 146 13.80 -10.67 -7.06
CA PHE A 146 13.78 -12.08 -7.41
C PHE A 146 15.13 -12.75 -7.13
N LYS A 147 16.25 -12.11 -7.50
CA LYS A 147 17.61 -12.58 -7.18
C LYS A 147 17.79 -12.81 -5.68
N THR A 148 17.29 -11.90 -4.84
CA THR A 148 17.42 -11.99 -3.36
C THR A 148 16.35 -12.86 -2.68
N GLY A 149 15.46 -13.52 -3.44
CA GLY A 149 14.36 -14.33 -2.90
C GLY A 149 13.22 -13.54 -2.21
N THR A 150 13.30 -12.20 -2.16
CA THR A 150 12.23 -11.34 -1.64
C THR A 150 11.04 -11.19 -2.62
N ARG A 151 11.20 -11.61 -3.87
CA ARG A 151 10.13 -11.82 -4.86
C ARG A 151 10.14 -13.28 -5.34
N LYS A 152 8.97 -13.91 -5.44
CA LYS A 152 8.84 -15.34 -5.81
C LYS A 152 8.69 -15.59 -7.30
N CYS A 153 8.19 -14.62 -8.06
CA CYS A 153 8.00 -14.70 -9.51
C CYS A 153 8.90 -13.68 -10.23
N PRO A 154 9.62 -14.07 -11.30
CA PRO A 154 10.58 -13.19 -11.95
C PRO A 154 9.93 -12.04 -12.72
N SER A 155 8.69 -12.22 -13.19
CA SER A 155 7.93 -11.17 -13.86
C SER A 155 7.44 -10.10 -12.86
N PRO A 156 7.52 -8.81 -13.19
CA PRO A 156 6.88 -7.74 -12.40
C PRO A 156 5.35 -7.77 -12.49
N ASP A 157 4.80 -8.46 -13.49
CA ASP A 157 3.37 -8.55 -13.80
C ASP A 157 2.74 -9.86 -13.29
N GLU A 158 3.49 -10.67 -12.53
CA GLU A 158 3.02 -11.93 -11.93
C GLU A 158 3.27 -12.01 -10.41
N SER A 159 2.37 -12.68 -9.69
CA SER A 159 2.55 -13.07 -8.28
C SER A 159 2.42 -14.58 -8.06
N PHE A 160 3.02 -15.06 -6.96
CA PHE A 160 2.96 -16.46 -6.56
C PHE A 160 1.63 -16.78 -5.88
N PHE A 161 0.73 -17.48 -6.59
CA PHE A 161 -0.58 -17.88 -6.08
C PHE A 161 -0.50 -19.24 -5.38
N ALA A 162 -0.25 -19.18 -4.08
CA ALA A 162 0.04 -20.33 -3.22
C ALA A 162 -0.91 -21.55 -3.35
N PRO A 163 -2.24 -21.41 -3.54
CA PRO A 163 -3.13 -22.56 -3.74
C PRO A 163 -2.79 -23.43 -4.96
N THR A 164 -2.20 -22.82 -6.00
CA THR A 164 -1.76 -23.53 -7.23
C THR A 164 -0.24 -23.63 -7.37
N LYS A 165 0.52 -23.07 -6.41
CA LYS A 165 1.99 -23.06 -6.37
C LYS A 165 2.68 -22.54 -7.65
N ARG A 166 2.01 -21.67 -8.42
CA ARG A 166 2.51 -21.12 -9.69
C ARG A 166 2.51 -19.59 -9.69
N CYS A 167 3.29 -19.02 -10.59
CA CYS A 167 3.18 -17.61 -10.96
C CYS A 167 1.94 -17.38 -11.83
N VAL A 168 1.23 -16.29 -11.57
CA VAL A 168 0.01 -15.91 -12.29
C VAL A 168 -0.04 -14.40 -12.48
N VAL A 169 -0.61 -13.96 -13.61
CA VAL A 169 -0.72 -12.54 -13.95
C VAL A 169 -1.61 -11.81 -12.94
N VAL A 170 -1.13 -10.68 -12.43
CA VAL A 170 -1.89 -9.79 -11.55
C VAL A 170 -2.58 -8.69 -12.35
N GLU A 171 -3.62 -8.09 -11.76
CA GLU A 171 -4.40 -6.96 -12.30
C GLU A 171 -5.16 -7.26 -13.61
N SER A 172 -5.10 -8.50 -14.13
CA SER A 172 -5.88 -8.93 -15.29
C SER A 172 -7.38 -8.93 -14.98
N LYS A 173 -8.16 -8.39 -15.93
CA LYS A 173 -9.63 -8.44 -15.92
C LYS A 173 -10.19 -9.69 -16.61
N GLU A 174 -9.33 -10.53 -17.18
CA GLU A 174 -9.69 -11.75 -17.89
C GLU A 174 -9.97 -12.87 -16.88
N ALA A 175 -11.16 -13.46 -16.93
CA ALA A 175 -11.70 -14.29 -15.85
C ALA A 175 -11.05 -15.68 -15.72
N ASP A 176 -10.33 -16.12 -16.75
CA ASP A 176 -9.50 -17.33 -16.78
C ASP A 176 -8.09 -17.09 -16.22
N LEU A 177 -7.55 -15.87 -16.39
CA LEU A 177 -6.27 -15.47 -15.81
C LEU A 177 -6.38 -15.04 -14.34
N ASN A 178 -7.50 -14.43 -13.94
CA ASN A 178 -7.73 -13.89 -12.60
C ASN A 178 -8.48 -14.89 -11.67
N PRO A 179 -7.82 -15.52 -10.67
CA PRO A 179 -8.47 -16.44 -9.73
C PRO A 179 -9.55 -15.78 -8.85
N CYS A 180 -9.50 -14.45 -8.73
CA CYS A 180 -10.43 -13.67 -7.91
C CYS A 180 -11.72 -13.28 -8.68
N ALA A 181 -11.79 -13.51 -9.99
CA ALA A 181 -12.92 -13.13 -10.85
C ALA A 181 -14.27 -13.80 -10.46
N SER A 182 -14.22 -14.85 -9.63
CA SER A 182 -15.39 -15.44 -8.97
C SER A 182 -16.08 -14.51 -7.96
N LYS A 183 -15.43 -13.42 -7.55
CA LYS A 183 -15.98 -12.36 -6.70
C LYS A 183 -16.13 -11.07 -7.51
N LYS A 184 -17.30 -10.42 -7.39
CA LYS A 184 -17.59 -9.10 -7.96
C LYS A 184 -16.53 -8.09 -7.49
N ASP A 185 -16.03 -7.28 -8.43
CA ASP A 185 -15.11 -6.17 -8.18
C ASP A 185 -13.79 -6.54 -7.45
N MET A 186 -13.29 -7.77 -7.63
CA MET A 186 -11.99 -8.21 -7.10
C MET A 186 -11.03 -8.68 -8.20
N LEU A 187 -9.78 -8.23 -8.11
CA LEU A 187 -8.66 -8.72 -8.93
C LEU A 187 -7.61 -9.37 -8.04
N LEU A 188 -6.70 -10.13 -8.66
CA LEU A 188 -5.49 -10.60 -8.02
C LEU A 188 -4.41 -9.52 -8.09
N TYR A 189 -3.73 -9.26 -6.98
CA TYR A 189 -2.71 -8.23 -6.84
C TYR A 189 -1.43 -8.77 -6.17
N ASP A 190 -0.31 -8.08 -6.40
CA ASP A 190 0.94 -8.26 -5.64
C ASP A 190 0.74 -7.84 -4.17
N GLY A 191 1.07 -8.73 -3.24
CA GLY A 191 1.24 -8.45 -1.81
C GLY A 191 2.66 -8.73 -1.31
N ILE A 192 2.83 -8.77 0.02
CA ILE A 192 4.12 -9.04 0.68
C ILE A 192 4.80 -10.32 0.13
N ASP A 193 6.11 -10.22 -0.08
CA ASP A 193 6.99 -11.23 -0.72
C ASP A 193 6.46 -11.75 -2.05
N ASN A 194 5.69 -10.94 -2.78
CA ASN A 194 5.05 -11.29 -4.05
C ASN A 194 4.16 -12.56 -3.94
N ARG A 195 3.53 -12.72 -2.77
CA ARG A 195 2.36 -13.59 -2.63
C ARG A 195 1.17 -12.91 -3.31
N ALA A 196 0.43 -13.69 -4.10
CA ALA A 196 -0.76 -13.17 -4.78
C ALA A 196 -1.94 -13.07 -3.81
N VAL A 197 -2.62 -11.91 -3.81
CA VAL A 197 -3.71 -11.59 -2.88
C VAL A 197 -4.93 -11.12 -3.67
N CYS A 198 -6.12 -11.61 -3.35
CA CYS A 198 -7.36 -11.07 -3.91
C CYS A 198 -7.74 -9.77 -3.19
N ASP A 199 -7.91 -8.69 -3.95
CA ASP A 199 -8.18 -7.35 -3.42
C ASP A 199 -9.11 -6.57 -4.35
N CYS A 200 -9.62 -5.42 -3.89
CA CYS A 200 -10.59 -4.62 -4.63
C CYS A 200 -10.01 -3.98 -5.91
N VAL A 201 -10.84 -3.88 -6.95
CA VAL A 201 -10.48 -3.13 -8.17
C VAL A 201 -10.18 -1.68 -7.80
N VAL A 202 -8.97 -1.22 -8.13
CA VAL A 202 -8.54 0.18 -7.94
C VAL A 202 -9.01 1.03 -9.13
N ASP A 203 -10.26 1.48 -9.06
CA ASP A 203 -10.87 2.45 -9.97
C ASP A 203 -11.59 3.61 -9.23
N ASP A 204 -12.15 4.56 -9.98
CA ASP A 204 -12.70 5.82 -9.46
C ASP A 204 -13.90 5.64 -8.50
N ARG A 205 -14.48 4.43 -8.40
CA ARG A 205 -15.51 4.10 -7.40
C ARG A 205 -14.96 4.06 -5.97
N ASN A 206 -13.63 3.97 -5.80
CA ASN A 206 -12.93 3.90 -4.51
C ASN A 206 -13.52 2.80 -3.60
N LEU A 207 -13.48 1.57 -4.10
CA LEU A 207 -14.04 0.39 -3.43
C LEU A 207 -13.18 -0.06 -2.24
N VAL A 208 -13.84 -0.49 -1.18
CA VAL A 208 -13.23 -0.99 0.05
C VAL A 208 -13.68 -2.41 0.36
N PHE A 209 -12.81 -3.17 1.01
CA PHE A 209 -13.02 -4.57 1.37
C PHE A 209 -13.74 -4.70 2.71
N SER A 210 -14.86 -5.41 2.76
CA SER A 210 -15.54 -5.74 4.01
C SER A 210 -15.19 -7.14 4.47
N GLU A 211 -14.73 -7.29 5.72
CA GLU A 211 -14.52 -8.60 6.35
C GLU A 211 -15.85 -9.31 6.67
N LEU A 212 -16.98 -8.61 6.63
CA LEU A 212 -18.33 -9.15 6.94
C LEU A 212 -18.82 -10.17 5.90
N ASP A 213 -18.54 -9.94 4.62
CA ASP A 213 -18.89 -10.87 3.52
C ASP A 213 -17.68 -11.27 2.64
N GLY A 214 -16.51 -10.68 2.91
CA GLY A 214 -15.27 -10.93 2.17
C GLY A 214 -15.31 -10.42 0.73
N ARG A 215 -16.03 -9.32 0.46
CA ARG A 215 -16.16 -8.69 -0.88
C ARG A 215 -15.86 -7.19 -0.83
N CYS A 216 -15.88 -6.58 -2.02
CA CYS A 216 -15.62 -5.16 -2.22
C CYS A 216 -16.90 -4.38 -2.50
N HIS A 217 -17.05 -3.24 -1.81
CA HIS A 217 -18.25 -2.40 -1.79
C HIS A 217 -17.83 -0.92 -1.88
N ARG A 218 -18.76 -0.03 -2.25
CA ARG A 218 -18.50 1.42 -2.27
C ARG A 218 -18.64 1.99 -0.86
N LEU A 219 -17.80 2.96 -0.51
CA LEU A 219 -18.02 3.77 0.70
C LEU A 219 -19.33 4.55 0.60
N ASN A 220 -20.05 4.64 1.71
CA ASN A 220 -21.38 5.23 1.89
C ASN A 220 -22.54 4.54 1.14
N GLU A 221 -22.34 3.32 0.60
CA GLU A 221 -23.44 2.39 0.30
C GLU A 221 -23.78 1.54 1.55
N GLN A 222 -24.97 0.92 1.60
CA GLN A 222 -25.30 -0.04 2.66
C GLN A 222 -24.36 -1.26 2.68
N GLY A 223 -24.04 -1.84 1.51
CA GLY A 223 -23.23 -3.05 1.38
C GLY A 223 -23.71 -4.19 2.32
N PRO A 224 -22.80 -4.89 3.03
CA PRO A 224 -23.15 -5.93 4.01
C PRO A 224 -23.63 -5.39 5.38
N CYS A 225 -23.76 -4.07 5.57
CA CYS A 225 -24.26 -3.51 6.82
C CYS A 225 -25.80 -3.66 6.97
N GLN A 226 -26.30 -3.46 8.18
CA GLN A 226 -27.73 -3.61 8.49
C GLN A 226 -28.55 -2.43 7.92
N ASN A 227 -29.87 -2.62 7.76
CA ASN A 227 -30.74 -1.55 7.27
C ASN A 227 -30.67 -0.32 8.19
N GLY A 228 -30.46 0.86 7.61
CA GLY A 228 -30.21 2.11 8.35
C GLY A 228 -28.74 2.37 8.69
N THR A 229 -27.82 1.48 8.28
CA THR A 229 -26.36 1.67 8.40
C THR A 229 -25.67 1.60 7.03
N TRP A 230 -24.53 2.28 6.89
CA TRP A 230 -23.70 2.32 5.68
C TRP A 230 -22.24 1.96 5.97
N LEU A 231 -21.49 1.60 4.92
CA LEU A 231 -20.04 1.44 5.02
C LEU A 231 -19.36 2.81 5.13
N THR A 232 -18.53 2.97 6.14
CA THR A 232 -17.56 4.06 6.22
C THR A 232 -16.17 3.50 6.52
N MET A 233 -15.18 4.37 6.63
CA MET A 233 -13.81 4.01 6.95
C MET A 233 -13.33 4.84 8.14
N SER A 234 -12.79 4.16 9.15
CA SER A 234 -12.27 4.81 10.36
C SER A 234 -10.94 5.55 10.08
N ALA A 235 -10.49 6.37 11.03
CA ALA A 235 -9.21 7.09 10.94
C ALA A 235 -8.01 6.13 10.81
N GLU A 236 -8.13 4.90 11.29
CA GLU A 236 -7.14 3.82 11.16
C GLU A 236 -7.22 3.07 9.82
N GLY A 237 -8.04 3.53 8.86
CA GLY A 237 -8.19 2.95 7.52
C GLY A 237 -9.00 1.66 7.47
N LYS A 238 -9.75 1.33 8.54
CA LYS A 238 -10.57 0.11 8.64
C LYS A 238 -12.01 0.35 8.19
N VAL A 239 -12.61 -0.62 7.51
CA VAL A 239 -14.01 -0.57 7.10
C VAL A 239 -14.92 -0.88 8.27
N VAL A 240 -15.91 -0.01 8.52
CA VAL A 240 -16.88 -0.12 9.61
C VAL A 240 -18.30 0.14 9.10
N CYS A 241 -19.30 -0.29 9.88
CA CYS A 241 -20.71 0.07 9.66
C CYS A 241 -21.11 1.18 10.63
N GLU A 242 -21.61 2.30 10.12
CA GLU A 242 -22.12 3.42 10.92
C GLU A 242 -23.59 3.70 10.58
N GLU A 243 -24.34 4.29 11.51
CA GLU A 243 -25.72 4.73 11.25
C GLU A 243 -25.73 5.82 10.17
N VAL A 244 -26.67 5.72 9.22
CA VAL A 244 -26.86 6.75 8.20
C VAL A 244 -27.42 8.00 8.87
N PRO A 245 -26.72 9.16 8.80
CA PRO A 245 -27.20 10.38 9.45
C PRO A 245 -28.56 10.83 8.90
N ALA A 246 -29.34 11.50 9.74
CA ALA A 246 -30.59 12.11 9.33
C ALA A 246 -30.41 13.02 8.10
N ASP A 247 -31.41 13.01 7.23
CA ASP A 247 -31.41 13.72 5.94
C ASP A 247 -30.27 13.31 4.97
N CYS A 248 -29.77 12.07 5.07
CA CYS A 248 -28.77 11.51 4.16
C CYS A 248 -29.16 10.14 3.56
N VAL A 249 -28.45 9.74 2.49
CA VAL A 249 -28.79 8.57 1.65
C VAL A 249 -27.58 7.64 1.52
N ALA A 250 -27.81 6.32 1.60
CA ALA A 250 -26.78 5.29 1.52
C ALA A 250 -26.57 4.76 0.08
N ASP A 251 -26.24 5.65 -0.86
CA ASP A 251 -26.02 5.37 -2.29
C ASP A 251 -24.54 5.44 -2.73
N GLY A 252 -23.64 5.77 -1.80
CA GLY A 252 -22.20 5.98 -2.04
C GLY A 252 -21.82 7.18 -2.89
N GLU A 253 -22.81 7.92 -3.40
CA GLU A 253 -22.70 9.25 -4.00
C GLU A 253 -22.65 10.32 -2.91
N HIS A 254 -23.43 10.13 -1.84
CA HIS A 254 -23.54 11.06 -0.73
C HIS A 254 -22.58 10.75 0.42
N VAL A 255 -22.12 11.80 1.09
CA VAL A 255 -21.26 11.74 2.28
C VAL A 255 -21.71 12.75 3.32
N TYR A 256 -21.53 12.45 4.60
CA TYR A 256 -21.83 13.36 5.70
C TYR A 256 -20.56 14.11 6.10
N TRP A 257 -20.45 15.38 5.72
CA TRP A 257 -19.17 16.11 5.71
C TRP A 257 -19.32 17.60 5.99
N SER A 258 -18.23 18.22 6.48
CA SER A 258 -18.09 19.66 6.67
C SER A 258 -16.73 20.14 6.13
N PRO A 259 -16.64 21.31 5.46
CA PRO A 259 -15.36 21.88 5.06
C PRO A 259 -14.48 22.30 6.24
N ASP A 260 -15.08 22.56 7.40
CA ASP A 260 -14.38 22.81 8.67
C ASP A 260 -15.27 22.29 9.82
N PRO A 261 -14.95 21.13 10.43
CA PRO A 261 -15.71 20.56 11.53
C PRO A 261 -15.74 21.40 12.82
N LEU A 262 -14.86 22.39 12.97
CA LEU A 262 -14.82 23.30 14.13
C LEU A 262 -15.74 24.51 13.94
N VAL A 263 -15.97 24.93 12.68
CA VAL A 263 -16.75 26.13 12.32
C VAL A 263 -18.16 25.77 11.82
N ALA A 264 -18.33 24.66 11.10
CA ALA A 264 -19.59 24.25 10.51
C ALA A 264 -19.93 22.80 10.86
N LYS A 265 -21.21 22.54 11.16
CA LYS A 265 -21.72 21.17 11.36
C LYS A 265 -21.65 20.38 10.05
N PRO A 266 -21.32 19.08 10.09
CA PRO A 266 -21.45 18.22 8.92
C PRO A 266 -22.90 18.13 8.44
N GLN A 267 -23.04 17.98 7.13
CA GLN A 267 -24.31 17.89 6.41
C GLN A 267 -24.18 16.85 5.30
N CYS A 268 -25.31 16.30 4.82
CA CYS A 268 -25.29 15.40 3.68
C CYS A 268 -24.98 16.18 2.39
N VAL A 269 -23.94 15.77 1.67
CA VAL A 269 -23.50 16.40 0.41
C VAL A 269 -23.14 15.33 -0.60
N GLN A 270 -23.50 15.55 -1.87
CA GLN A 270 -23.10 14.68 -2.96
C GLN A 270 -21.61 14.88 -3.28
N LEU A 271 -20.93 13.81 -3.71
CA LEU A 271 -19.59 13.82 -4.28
C LEU A 271 -19.61 14.25 -5.76
N SER A 272 -18.44 14.58 -6.29
CA SER A 272 -18.20 14.98 -7.69
C SER A 272 -18.94 16.24 -8.16
N VAL A 273 -19.65 16.93 -7.26
CA VAL A 273 -20.20 18.28 -7.48
C VAL A 273 -19.33 19.33 -6.78
N ARG A 274 -19.52 20.62 -7.14
CA ARG A 274 -18.79 21.73 -6.51
C ARG A 274 -19.10 21.86 -5.01
N GLY A 275 -20.37 21.75 -4.61
CA GLY A 275 -20.78 21.96 -3.22
C GLY A 275 -20.24 23.27 -2.64
N SER A 276 -19.62 23.20 -1.46
CA SER A 276 -18.96 24.34 -0.80
C SER A 276 -17.54 24.64 -1.31
N CYS A 277 -17.06 23.95 -2.35
CA CYS A 277 -15.69 24.09 -2.83
C CYS A 277 -15.46 25.38 -3.66
N ALA A 278 -14.18 25.78 -3.70
CA ALA A 278 -13.69 26.85 -4.56
C ALA A 278 -13.99 26.58 -6.05
N GLU A 279 -13.93 27.63 -6.87
CA GLU A 279 -14.15 27.49 -8.31
C GLU A 279 -13.07 26.61 -8.96
N GLY A 280 -13.49 25.69 -9.83
CA GLY A 280 -12.62 24.65 -10.40
C GLY A 280 -12.37 23.43 -9.49
N ALA A 281 -12.84 23.43 -8.24
CA ALA A 281 -12.74 22.29 -7.33
C ALA A 281 -14.09 21.57 -7.15
N LEU A 282 -14.02 20.26 -6.88
CA LEU A 282 -15.14 19.36 -6.64
C LEU A 282 -14.93 18.64 -5.30
N LEU A 283 -16.02 18.24 -4.64
CA LEU A 283 -15.95 17.43 -3.43
C LEU A 283 -15.67 15.97 -3.81
N GLN A 284 -14.49 15.45 -3.45
CA GLN A 284 -14.06 14.11 -3.86
C GLN A 284 -13.38 13.35 -2.71
N ARG A 285 -13.38 12.02 -2.79
CA ARG A 285 -12.50 11.18 -1.97
C ARG A 285 -11.08 11.21 -2.56
N ASP A 286 -10.08 11.47 -1.74
CA ASP A 286 -8.67 11.40 -2.15
C ASP A 286 -8.16 9.95 -2.20
N ARG A 287 -6.84 9.75 -2.41
CA ARG A 287 -6.22 8.41 -2.35
C ARG A 287 -6.21 7.79 -0.95
N SER A 288 -6.41 8.57 0.11
CA SER A 288 -6.61 8.05 1.47
C SER A 288 -8.07 7.73 1.80
N GLY A 289 -9.01 7.95 0.86
CA GLY A 289 -10.45 7.79 1.05
C GLY A 289 -11.10 8.93 1.84
N ALA A 290 -10.33 9.91 2.31
CA ALA A 290 -10.80 11.09 2.99
C ALA A 290 -11.52 12.04 2.02
N VAL A 291 -12.62 12.62 2.46
CA VAL A 291 -13.41 13.58 1.66
C VAL A 291 -12.80 14.98 1.77
N ALA A 292 -12.45 15.56 0.63
CA ALA A 292 -11.87 16.90 0.53
C ALA A 292 -12.28 17.61 -0.78
N CYS A 293 -12.26 18.93 -0.77
CA CYS A 293 -12.34 19.73 -2.00
C CYS A 293 -11.04 19.59 -2.79
N GLN A 294 -11.13 19.01 -3.98
CA GLN A 294 -9.97 18.72 -4.85
C GLN A 294 -10.19 19.29 -6.26
N PRO A 295 -9.14 19.69 -6.99
CA PRO A 295 -9.25 19.89 -8.44
C PRO A 295 -9.63 18.57 -9.12
N PRO A 296 -10.23 18.58 -10.33
CA PRO A 296 -10.60 17.37 -11.03
C PRO A 296 -9.39 16.43 -11.23
N PRO A 297 -9.60 15.09 -11.15
CA PRO A 297 -8.51 14.13 -11.12
C PRO A 297 -7.70 14.16 -12.42
N ARG A 298 -6.39 14.41 -12.30
CA ARG A 298 -5.48 14.42 -13.45
C ARG A 298 -5.30 13.00 -14.02
N PRO A 299 -5.24 12.84 -15.36
CA PRO A 299 -4.99 11.55 -16.02
C PRO A 299 -3.82 10.77 -15.40
N GLN A 300 -4.12 9.61 -14.82
CA GLN A 300 -3.15 8.79 -14.09
C GLN A 300 -2.21 8.05 -15.06
N PRO A 301 -0.94 7.81 -14.70
CA PRO A 301 0.00 7.10 -15.55
C PRO A 301 -0.44 5.65 -15.78
N LEU A 302 -0.32 5.19 -17.04
CA LEU A 302 -0.64 3.81 -17.47
C LEU A 302 0.12 2.74 -16.68
N VAL A 303 1.26 3.09 -16.09
CA VAL A 303 2.01 2.25 -15.14
C VAL A 303 2.18 3.04 -13.85
N LYS A 304 1.54 2.55 -12.79
CA LYS A 304 1.67 3.06 -11.43
C LYS A 304 2.85 2.36 -10.77
N LEU A 305 3.79 3.14 -10.22
CA LEU A 305 4.85 2.59 -9.38
C LEU A 305 4.36 2.63 -7.94
N HIS A 306 3.83 1.51 -7.45
CA HIS A 306 3.25 1.45 -6.11
C HIS A 306 4.32 1.34 -5.01
N THR A 307 4.16 2.16 -3.98
CA THR A 307 4.85 2.07 -2.67
C THR A 307 3.87 1.87 -1.51
N SER A 308 2.57 1.84 -1.82
CA SER A 308 1.47 1.65 -0.86
C SER A 308 0.22 1.10 -1.55
N CYS A 309 -0.67 0.53 -0.75
CA CYS A 309 -2.05 0.19 -1.15
C CYS A 309 -2.99 1.39 -0.98
N PRO A 310 -4.17 1.39 -1.64
CA PRO A 310 -5.30 2.17 -1.15
C PRO A 310 -5.67 1.72 0.28
N PRO A 311 -6.04 2.61 1.21
CA PRO A 311 -6.68 2.21 2.46
C PRO A 311 -8.08 1.65 2.19
N GLY A 312 -8.68 0.96 3.16
CA GLY A 312 -9.92 0.22 2.97
C GLY A 312 -9.81 -1.01 2.05
N SER A 313 -8.82 -1.10 1.17
CA SER A 313 -8.46 -2.34 0.45
C SER A 313 -8.07 -3.44 1.45
N PHE A 314 -8.17 -4.72 1.05
CA PHE A 314 -7.79 -5.85 1.90
C PHE A 314 -6.30 -5.76 2.26
N ARG A 315 -5.42 -5.48 1.27
CA ARG A 315 -3.98 -5.34 1.53
C ARG A 315 -3.68 -4.12 2.41
N GLY A 316 -4.41 -3.02 2.25
CA GLY A 316 -4.29 -1.84 3.11
C GLY A 316 -4.62 -2.14 4.57
N GLN A 317 -5.82 -2.70 4.82
CA GLN A 317 -6.31 -3.03 6.16
C GLN A 317 -5.46 -4.10 6.88
N ASN A 318 -4.88 -5.04 6.14
CA ASN A 318 -4.06 -6.13 6.67
C ASN A 318 -2.55 -5.88 6.56
N HIS A 319 -2.12 -4.65 6.23
CA HIS A 319 -0.73 -4.26 5.99
C HIS A 319 0.02 -5.10 4.92
N GLN A 320 -0.67 -5.83 4.05
CA GLN A 320 -0.08 -6.74 3.06
C GLN A 320 0.43 -6.03 1.79
N CYS A 321 0.84 -4.77 1.91
CA CYS A 321 1.27 -3.97 0.77
C CYS A 321 2.65 -4.40 0.25
N PRO A 322 2.88 -4.35 -1.08
CA PRO A 322 4.22 -4.36 -1.61
C PRO A 322 4.92 -3.05 -1.21
N ILE A 323 6.12 -3.19 -0.65
CA ILE A 323 7.14 -2.13 -0.53
C ILE A 323 7.71 -1.85 -1.94
#